data_AF-A0A848Y3X2-F1
#
_entry.id   AF-A0A848Y3X2-F1
#
_cell.length_a   1.000
_cell.length_b   1.000
_cell.length_c   1.000
_cell.angle_alpha   90.00
_cell.angle_beta   90.00
_cell.angle_gamma   90.00
#
_symmetry.space_group_name_H-M   'P 1'
#
loop_
_entity.id
_entity.type
_entity.pdbx_description
1 polymer ?
#
loop_
_entity_poly.entity_id
_entity_poly.type
_entity_poly.pdbx_seq_one_letter_code
_entity_poly.pdbx_strand_id
1 'polypeptide(L)'
;LLDQAISVSDTFLERGEIVSTRGRNAEETQRFNAQAGDQSKGKPIVVLINGGSASASEIVAGALQDHQRATILGTRSFGKGSVQTIIPLGSYGAMRLTTARYYTPAGTSIQAKGISPDVVVEQELPEELKGKAPKPRGEANLRGHLENEKKEKEQKEESGSSAYVPADKAKDKQLQYAFNLLRGIKINQNKTTEDADKDKKAKAN
;
A
#
# COMPACT_ATOMS: atom_id res chain seq x y z
N LEU A 1 2.08 14.74 -6.29
CA LEU A 1 1.90 13.26 -6.27
C LEU A 1 0.88 12.83 -5.20
N LEU A 2 0.89 13.41 -4.00
CA LEU A 2 -0.15 13.16 -2.98
C LEU A 2 -1.57 13.37 -3.53
N ASP A 3 -1.84 14.53 -4.12
CA ASP A 3 -3.18 14.83 -4.69
C ASP A 3 -3.61 13.84 -5.77
N GLN A 4 -2.65 13.29 -6.51
CA GLN A 4 -2.93 12.27 -7.52
C GLN A 4 -3.27 10.92 -6.89
N ALA A 5 -2.59 10.53 -5.81
CA ALA A 5 -2.96 9.34 -5.04
C ALA A 5 -4.35 9.48 -4.41
N ILE A 6 -4.67 10.68 -3.92
CA ILE A 6 -6.01 11.01 -3.38
C ILE A 6 -7.04 10.87 -4.50
N SER A 7 -6.86 11.56 -5.63
CA SER A 7 -7.81 11.52 -6.75
C SER A 7 -8.03 10.11 -7.32
N VAL A 8 -6.97 9.30 -7.45
CA VAL A 8 -7.08 7.91 -7.90
C VAL A 8 -7.85 7.07 -6.88
N SER A 9 -7.58 7.22 -5.58
CA SER A 9 -8.30 6.47 -4.55
C SER A 9 -9.77 6.86 -4.48
N ASP A 10 -10.04 8.17 -4.56
CA ASP A 10 -11.37 8.78 -4.53
C ASP A 10 -12.28 8.25 -5.65
N THR A 11 -11.71 7.99 -6.82
CA THR A 11 -12.41 7.43 -7.99
C THR A 11 -13.13 6.10 -7.71
N PHE A 12 -12.72 5.36 -6.67
CA PHE A 12 -13.26 4.04 -6.33
C PHE A 12 -13.96 3.98 -4.96
N LEU A 13 -13.96 5.07 -4.21
CA LEU A 13 -14.47 5.11 -2.83
C LEU A 13 -15.72 5.98 -2.76
N GLU A 14 -16.66 5.59 -1.90
CA GLU A 14 -17.90 6.35 -1.70
C GLU A 14 -17.79 7.36 -0.54
N ARG A 15 -16.89 7.12 0.42
CA ARG A 15 -16.71 7.95 1.62
C ARG A 15 -15.50 7.50 2.43
N GLY A 16 -15.15 8.31 3.43
CA GLY A 16 -14.19 8.00 4.48
C GLY A 16 -12.77 8.46 4.18
N GLU A 17 -11.86 8.29 5.14
CA GLU A 17 -10.48 8.76 4.99
C GLU A 17 -9.75 7.95 3.90
N ILE A 18 -9.00 8.63 3.04
CA ILE A 18 -8.09 8.03 2.06
C ILE A 18 -6.70 7.93 2.68
N VAL A 19 -6.23 9.04 3.25
CA VAL A 19 -4.90 9.15 3.87
C VAL A 19 -4.92 10.29 4.88
N SER A 20 -4.11 10.15 5.93
CA SER A 20 -3.75 11.28 6.79
C SER A 20 -2.25 11.54 6.79
N THR A 21 -1.87 12.81 6.84
CA THR A 21 -0.50 13.23 7.11
C THR A 21 -0.42 13.67 8.56
N ARG A 22 0.57 13.18 9.31
CA ARG A 22 0.77 13.57 10.72
C ARG A 22 2.17 14.14 10.89
N GLY A 23 2.22 15.41 11.27
CA GLY A 23 3.45 16.14 11.59
C GLY A 23 3.91 15.91 13.02
N ARG A 24 4.78 16.79 13.52
CA ARG A 24 5.29 16.71 14.91
C ARG A 24 4.24 17.17 15.92
N ASN A 25 3.46 18.18 15.53
CA ASN A 25 2.38 18.72 16.34
C ASN A 25 1.05 18.15 15.86
N ALA A 26 0.10 17.93 16.79
CA ALA A 26 -1.23 17.42 16.45
C ALA A 26 -1.96 18.33 15.44
N GLU A 27 -1.75 19.64 15.54
CA GLU A 27 -2.33 20.67 14.67
C GLU A 27 -1.82 20.58 13.21
N GLU A 28 -0.68 19.94 12.98
CA GLU A 28 -0.12 19.70 11.65
C GLU A 28 -0.76 18.46 10.98
N THR A 29 -1.72 17.81 11.64
CA THR A 29 -2.42 16.65 11.07
C THR A 29 -3.39 17.10 9.98
N GLN A 30 -3.22 16.59 8.78
CA GLN A 30 -4.20 16.77 7.69
C GLN A 30 -4.83 15.43 7.36
N ARG A 31 -6.14 15.45 7.10
CA ARG A 31 -6.91 14.27 6.70
C ARG A 31 -7.53 14.54 5.34
N PHE A 32 -7.41 13.57 4.44
CA PHE A 32 -7.96 13.64 3.11
C PHE A 32 -9.03 12.56 2.99
N ASN A 33 -10.27 12.96 2.73
CA ASN A 33 -11.42 12.06 2.69
C ASN A 33 -11.94 11.92 1.26
N ALA A 34 -12.48 10.75 0.96
CA ALA A 34 -13.17 10.49 -0.28
C ALA A 34 -14.51 11.25 -0.36
N GLN A 35 -14.85 11.67 -1.57
CA GLN A 35 -16.16 12.15 -1.97
C GLN A 35 -16.96 10.99 -2.57
N ALA A 36 -18.29 11.13 -2.61
CA ALA A 36 -19.15 10.08 -3.13
C ALA A 36 -18.97 9.88 -4.64
N GLY A 37 -18.93 8.62 -5.08
CA GLY A 37 -18.82 8.23 -6.48
C GLY A 37 -17.81 7.12 -6.78
N ASP A 38 -18.23 5.85 -6.68
CA ASP A 38 -17.45 4.73 -7.25
C ASP A 38 -17.65 4.61 -8.77
N GLN A 39 -16.67 5.08 -9.54
CA GLN A 39 -16.69 4.99 -11.01
C GLN A 39 -16.71 3.56 -11.55
N SER A 40 -16.22 2.61 -10.77
CA SER A 40 -16.23 1.19 -11.16
C SER A 40 -17.57 0.50 -10.86
N LYS A 41 -18.52 1.19 -10.22
CA LYS A 41 -19.89 0.71 -9.96
C LYS A 41 -19.93 -0.64 -9.24
N GLY A 42 -19.11 -0.79 -8.20
CA GLY A 42 -19.04 -2.00 -7.40
C GLY A 42 -18.36 -3.20 -8.08
N LYS A 43 -17.74 -3.02 -9.26
CA LYS A 43 -16.95 -4.09 -9.89
C LYS A 43 -15.76 -4.48 -9.01
N PRO A 44 -15.36 -5.76 -9.03
CA PRO A 44 -14.21 -6.22 -8.26
C PRO A 44 -12.93 -5.57 -8.77
N ILE A 45 -12.07 -5.14 -7.83
CA ILE A 45 -10.78 -4.51 -8.12
C ILE A 45 -9.68 -5.34 -7.46
N VAL A 46 -8.63 -5.62 -8.22
CA VAL A 46 -7.37 -6.18 -7.71
C VAL A 46 -6.27 -5.16 -7.99
N VAL A 47 -5.48 -4.84 -6.96
CA VAL A 47 -4.32 -3.94 -7.07
C VAL A 47 -3.06 -4.76 -6.92
N LEU A 48 -2.21 -4.74 -7.93
CA LEU A 48 -0.91 -5.40 -7.90
C LEU A 48 0.13 -4.47 -7.26
N ILE A 49 0.83 -4.96 -6.25
CA ILE A 49 1.94 -4.26 -5.61
C ILE A 49 3.18 -5.14 -5.53
N ASN A 50 4.36 -4.50 -5.49
CA ASN A 50 5.61 -5.19 -5.26
C ASN A 50 6.62 -4.30 -4.52
N GLY A 51 7.85 -4.78 -4.33
CA GLY A 51 8.89 -4.03 -3.61
C GLY A 51 9.32 -2.70 -4.25
N GLY A 52 8.93 -2.43 -5.50
CA GLY A 52 9.14 -1.16 -6.18
C GLY A 52 7.98 -0.16 -5.98
N SER A 53 6.84 -0.61 -5.46
CA SER A 53 5.71 0.27 -5.13
C SER A 53 6.07 1.14 -3.93
N ALA A 54 6.06 2.47 -4.08
CA ALA A 54 6.49 3.39 -3.03
C ALA A 54 5.66 4.69 -3.04
N SER A 55 5.54 5.33 -1.88
CA SER A 55 4.93 6.66 -1.73
C SER A 55 3.47 6.70 -2.21
N ALA A 56 3.14 7.48 -3.24
CA ALA A 56 1.78 7.62 -3.76
C ALA A 56 1.08 6.27 -4.05
N SER A 57 1.79 5.27 -4.58
CA SER A 57 1.21 3.94 -4.83
C SER A 57 0.82 3.20 -3.55
N GLU A 58 1.55 3.43 -2.46
CA GLU A 58 1.27 2.84 -1.15
C GLU A 58 0.04 3.48 -0.52
N ILE A 59 -0.19 4.77 -0.76
CA ILE A 59 -1.42 5.46 -0.35
C ILE A 59 -2.63 4.84 -1.05
N VAL A 60 -2.56 4.67 -2.37
CA VAL A 60 -3.67 4.05 -3.14
C VAL A 60 -3.95 2.63 -2.67
N ALA A 61 -2.90 1.81 -2.53
CA ALA A 61 -3.05 0.44 -2.06
C ALA A 61 -3.63 0.38 -0.64
N GLY A 62 -3.08 1.15 0.30
CA GLY A 62 -3.56 1.17 1.69
C GLY A 62 -4.99 1.71 1.82
N ALA A 63 -5.33 2.76 1.08
CA ALA A 63 -6.69 3.31 1.08
C ALA A 63 -7.71 2.27 0.58
N LEU A 64 -7.46 1.66 -0.58
CA LEU A 64 -8.40 0.69 -1.15
C LEU A 64 -8.45 -0.61 -0.33
N GLN A 65 -7.37 -0.99 0.32
CA GLN A 65 -7.31 -2.16 1.21
C GLN A 65 -8.11 -1.95 2.49
N ASP A 66 -7.87 -0.84 3.21
CA ASP A 66 -8.51 -0.56 4.50
C ASP A 66 -10.02 -0.34 4.36
N HIS A 67 -10.46 0.16 3.20
CA HIS A 67 -11.88 0.25 2.84
C HIS A 67 -12.49 -1.07 2.34
N GLN A 68 -11.71 -2.14 2.28
CA GLN A 68 -12.09 -3.43 1.70
C GLN A 68 -12.60 -3.29 0.24
N ARG A 69 -12.16 -2.24 -0.46
CA ARG A 69 -12.61 -1.91 -1.81
C ARG A 69 -11.86 -2.72 -2.85
N ALA A 70 -10.58 -2.98 -2.65
CA ALA A 70 -9.77 -3.79 -3.54
C ALA A 70 -9.07 -4.91 -2.78
N THR A 71 -8.79 -6.01 -3.47
CA THR A 71 -7.83 -7.01 -2.97
C THR A 71 -6.43 -6.62 -3.42
N ILE A 72 -5.51 -6.47 -2.47
CA ILE A 72 -4.11 -6.20 -2.73
C ILE A 72 -3.37 -7.52 -2.94
N LEU A 73 -2.65 -7.64 -4.05
CA LEU A 73 -1.97 -8.86 -4.46
C LEU A 73 -0.52 -8.60 -4.85
N GLY A 74 0.38 -9.52 -4.49
CA GLY A 74 1.77 -9.49 -4.94
C GLY A 74 2.72 -9.62 -3.75
N THR A 75 3.64 -8.67 -3.62
CA THR A 75 4.63 -8.63 -2.52
C THR A 75 4.58 -7.29 -1.79
N ARG A 76 5.07 -7.27 -0.55
CA ARG A 76 5.09 -6.05 0.29
C ARG A 76 5.71 -4.86 -0.45
N SER A 77 5.10 -3.69 -0.32
CA SER A 77 5.62 -2.45 -0.92
C SER A 77 6.89 -1.94 -0.21
N PHE A 78 7.48 -0.88 -0.74
CA PHE A 78 8.80 -0.39 -0.32
C PHE A 78 8.84 0.15 1.13
N GLY A 79 7.79 0.85 1.57
CA GLY A 79 7.68 1.47 2.90
C GLY A 79 8.02 2.95 2.96
N LYS A 80 7.87 3.71 1.87
CA LYS A 80 8.18 5.15 1.86
C LYS A 80 6.96 5.95 2.30
N GLY A 81 6.82 6.10 3.61
CA GLY A 81 5.71 6.78 4.27
C GLY A 81 6.01 8.22 4.69
N SER A 82 7.02 8.89 4.15
CA SER A 82 7.38 10.26 4.55
C SER A 82 6.87 11.34 3.59
N VAL A 83 6.44 12.47 4.16
CA VAL A 83 6.01 13.68 3.45
C VAL A 83 7.18 14.64 3.35
N GLN A 84 7.50 15.09 2.14
CA GLN A 84 8.57 16.05 1.90
C GLN A 84 7.98 17.38 1.45
N THR A 85 8.25 18.43 2.21
CA THR A 85 7.83 19.81 1.94
C THR A 85 8.98 20.59 1.32
N ILE A 86 8.68 21.38 0.29
CA ILE A 86 9.64 22.30 -0.33
C ILE A 86 9.47 23.67 0.34
N ILE A 87 10.50 24.11 1.05
CA ILE A 87 10.55 25.40 1.76
C ILE A 87 11.44 26.35 0.95
N PRO A 88 10.89 27.40 0.32
CA PRO A 88 11.68 28.38 -0.41
C PRO A 88 12.64 29.13 0.54
N LEU A 89 13.88 29.36 0.11
CA LEU A 89 14.89 30.10 0.88
C LEU A 89 15.15 31.51 0.29
N GLY A 90 14.20 32.03 -0.48
CA GLY A 90 14.34 33.24 -1.30
C GLY A 90 14.46 32.91 -2.79
N SER A 91 15.03 33.84 -3.57
CA SER A 91 14.97 33.79 -5.04
C SER A 91 15.85 32.71 -5.71
N TYR A 92 16.75 32.07 -4.98
CA TYR A 92 17.80 31.21 -5.57
C TYR A 92 17.88 29.80 -4.97
N GLY A 93 16.90 29.38 -4.16
CA GLY A 93 16.97 28.05 -3.56
C GLY A 93 15.71 27.62 -2.85
N ALA A 94 15.60 26.30 -2.65
CA ALA A 94 14.59 25.70 -1.81
C ALA A 94 15.18 24.51 -1.05
N MET A 95 14.70 24.31 0.17
CA MET A 95 15.04 23.17 1.01
C MET A 95 13.92 22.14 0.92
N ARG A 96 14.24 20.90 0.59
CA ARG A 96 13.30 19.79 0.68
C ARG A 96 13.48 19.09 2.02
N LEU A 97 12.50 19.22 2.89
CA LEU A 97 12.57 18.70 4.26
C LEU A 97 11.42 17.71 4.51
N THR A 98 11.73 16.61 5.19
CA THR A 98 10.68 15.71 5.68
C THR A 98 9.97 16.34 6.87
N THR A 99 8.66 16.54 6.76
CA THR A 99 7.87 17.26 7.79
C THR A 99 6.79 16.41 8.45
N ALA A 100 6.37 15.32 7.81
CA ALA A 100 5.28 14.48 8.30
C ALA A 100 5.41 13.04 7.79
N ARG A 101 4.53 12.16 8.28
CA ARG A 101 4.35 10.78 7.80
C ARG A 101 2.94 10.54 7.26
N TYR A 102 2.81 9.61 6.33
CA TYR A 102 1.54 9.13 5.79
C TYR A 102 1.00 7.97 6.62
N TYR A 103 -0.31 8.02 6.83
CA TYR A 103 -1.08 7.03 7.56
C TYR A 103 -2.24 6.54 6.70
N THR A 104 -2.45 5.22 6.71
CA THR A 104 -3.61 4.60 6.07
C THR A 104 -4.90 4.91 6.85
N PRO A 105 -6.09 4.67 6.29
CA PRO A 105 -7.37 4.91 6.98
C PRO A 105 -7.50 4.14 8.30
N ALA A 106 -6.92 2.94 8.42
CA ALA A 106 -6.84 2.18 9.67
C ALA A 106 -5.85 2.78 10.69
N GLY A 107 -5.19 3.89 10.37
CA GLY A 107 -4.23 4.57 11.24
C GLY A 107 -2.84 3.94 11.27
N THR A 108 -2.51 3.07 10.31
CA THR A 108 -1.20 2.44 10.21
C THR A 108 -0.21 3.36 9.50
N SER A 109 0.99 3.54 10.07
CA SER A 109 2.09 4.25 9.39
C SER A 109 2.64 3.41 8.24
N ILE A 110 2.81 4.03 7.08
CA ILE A 110 3.44 3.40 5.90
C ILE A 110 4.98 3.35 6.06
N GLN A 111 5.54 4.28 6.85
CA GLN A 111 6.99 4.48 6.94
C GLN A 111 7.69 3.21 7.46
N ALA A 112 8.76 2.78 6.79
CA ALA A 112 9.56 1.59 7.11
C ALA A 112 8.82 0.23 7.14
N LYS A 113 7.49 0.24 6.95
CA LYS A 113 6.62 -0.94 6.96
C LYS A 113 6.04 -1.27 5.60
N GLY A 114 5.59 -0.26 4.87
CA GLY A 114 4.86 -0.43 3.60
C GLY A 114 3.46 -1.01 3.79
N ILE A 115 2.88 -1.46 2.68
CA ILE A 115 1.60 -2.12 2.56
C ILE A 115 1.86 -3.61 2.35
N SER A 116 1.28 -4.43 3.22
CA SER A 116 1.29 -5.88 3.08
C SER A 116 0.11 -6.33 2.23
N PRO A 117 0.32 -7.17 1.19
CA PRO A 117 -0.78 -7.61 0.35
C PRO A 117 -1.72 -8.57 1.10
N ASP A 118 -3.00 -8.57 0.72
CA ASP A 118 -3.97 -9.56 1.20
C ASP A 118 -3.65 -10.97 0.69
N VAL A 119 -3.12 -11.04 -0.54
CA VAL A 119 -2.71 -12.28 -1.20
C VAL A 119 -1.26 -12.17 -1.62
N VAL A 120 -0.39 -12.88 -0.91
CA VAL A 120 1.04 -12.93 -1.23
C VAL A 120 1.25 -13.85 -2.44
N VAL A 121 1.83 -13.30 -3.50
CA VAL A 121 2.24 -14.04 -4.70
C VAL A 121 3.64 -13.59 -5.10
N GLU A 122 4.62 -14.46 -4.95
CA GLU A 122 6.00 -14.15 -5.32
C GLU A 122 6.24 -14.41 -6.81
N GLN A 123 7.02 -13.52 -7.42
CA GLN A 123 7.52 -13.70 -8.77
C GLN A 123 8.95 -14.23 -8.71
N GLU A 124 9.16 -15.40 -9.32
CA GLU A 124 10.48 -15.99 -9.46
C GLU A 124 11.34 -15.17 -10.42
N LEU A 125 12.58 -14.92 -10.00
CA LEU A 125 13.62 -14.37 -10.85
C LEU A 125 14.07 -15.44 -11.86
N PRO A 126 14.23 -15.07 -13.15
CA PRO A 126 14.90 -15.90 -14.15
C PRO A 126 16.29 -16.33 -13.68
N GLU A 127 16.73 -17.51 -14.10
CA GLU A 127 18.05 -18.06 -13.72
C GLU A 127 19.19 -17.10 -14.03
N GLU A 128 19.09 -16.33 -15.12
CA GLU A 128 20.11 -15.36 -15.53
C GLU A 128 20.27 -14.20 -14.55
N LEU A 129 19.20 -13.89 -13.80
CA LEU A 129 19.16 -12.81 -12.81
C LEU A 129 19.41 -13.32 -11.38
N LYS A 130 19.31 -14.63 -11.13
CA LYS A 130 19.61 -15.21 -9.82
C LYS A 130 21.09 -14.93 -9.46
N GLY A 131 21.30 -14.37 -8.27
CA GLY A 131 22.63 -13.98 -7.78
C GLY A 131 23.23 -12.70 -8.38
N LYS A 132 22.68 -12.19 -9.50
CA LYS A 132 23.08 -10.90 -10.10
C LYS A 132 22.14 -9.76 -9.76
N ALA A 133 20.87 -10.05 -9.48
CA ALA A 133 19.90 -9.05 -9.10
C ALA A 133 20.27 -8.40 -7.75
N PRO A 134 20.08 -7.08 -7.58
CA PRO A 134 20.23 -6.44 -6.28
C PRO A 134 19.34 -7.14 -5.25
N LYS A 135 19.86 -7.33 -4.03
CA LYS A 135 19.03 -7.82 -2.93
C LYS A 135 17.81 -6.89 -2.75
N PRO A 136 16.61 -7.44 -2.54
CA PRO A 136 15.44 -6.66 -2.16
C PRO A 136 15.78 -5.67 -1.04
N ARG A 137 15.45 -4.40 -1.26
CA ARG A 137 15.64 -3.31 -0.30
C ARG A 137 14.32 -2.57 -0.12
N GLY A 138 13.96 -2.32 1.14
CA GLY A 138 12.87 -1.44 1.53
C GLY A 138 13.40 -0.20 2.23
N GLU A 139 12.49 0.69 2.63
CA GLU A 139 12.81 1.93 3.35
C GLU A 139 13.65 1.66 4.62
N ALA A 140 13.29 0.64 5.41
CA ALA A 140 14.00 0.25 6.64
C ALA A 140 15.47 -0.18 6.39
N ASN A 141 15.82 -0.54 5.16
CA ASN A 141 17.20 -0.91 4.80
C ASN A 141 18.06 0.30 4.40
N LEU A 142 17.48 1.49 4.26
CA LEU A 142 18.21 2.69 3.88
C LEU A 142 18.97 3.26 5.07
N ARG A 143 20.18 3.76 4.79
CA ARG A 143 21.00 4.46 5.79
C ARG A 143 20.30 5.76 6.20
N GLY A 144 20.08 5.95 7.49
CA GLY A 144 19.43 7.15 8.02
C GLY A 144 17.93 7.23 7.71
N HIS A 145 17.27 6.08 7.48
CA HIS A 145 15.81 6.05 7.36
C HIS A 145 15.16 6.55 8.66
N LEU A 146 13.92 7.01 8.54
CA LEU A 146 13.13 7.45 9.68
C LEU A 146 12.46 6.23 10.32
N GLU A 147 12.77 5.97 11.59
CA GLU A 147 12.06 4.98 12.41
C GLU A 147 10.59 5.39 12.62
N ASN A 148 9.73 4.39 12.86
CA ASN A 148 8.38 4.64 13.34
C ASN A 148 8.33 5.08 14.82
N GLU A 149 7.23 5.73 15.20
CA GLU A 149 7.05 6.21 16.57
C GLU A 149 6.93 5.04 17.56
N LYS A 150 7.27 5.28 18.84
CA LYS A 150 7.33 4.21 19.87
C LYS A 150 6.02 3.43 20.05
N LYS A 151 4.86 4.05 19.83
CA LYS A 151 3.54 3.38 19.89
C LYS A 151 3.31 2.42 18.71
N GLU A 152 4.02 2.63 17.60
CA GLU A 152 3.90 1.85 16.37
C GLU A 152 4.98 0.77 16.27
N LYS A 153 5.99 0.78 17.16
CA LYS A 153 7.08 -0.23 17.21
C LYS A 153 6.61 -1.66 17.48
N GLU A 154 5.36 -1.87 17.91
CA GLU A 154 4.75 -3.20 18.00
C GLU A 154 4.53 -3.82 16.61
N GLN A 155 4.44 -3.00 15.56
CA GLN A 155 4.40 -3.43 14.17
C GLN A 155 5.84 -3.44 13.63
N LYS A 156 6.36 -4.64 13.34
CA LYS A 156 7.75 -4.82 12.90
C LYS A 156 8.03 -4.08 11.59
N GLU A 157 9.14 -3.34 11.55
CA GLU A 157 9.72 -2.88 10.29
C GLU A 157 10.18 -4.08 9.48
N GLU A 158 9.96 -4.05 8.16
CA GLU A 158 10.19 -5.20 7.30
C GLU A 158 11.23 -4.89 6.21
N SER A 159 12.09 -5.88 5.93
CA SER A 159 13.07 -5.81 4.86
C SER A 159 12.41 -5.82 3.49
N GLY A 160 13.08 -5.28 2.46
CA GLY A 160 12.55 -5.19 1.09
C GLY A 160 12.00 -6.50 0.51
N SER A 161 11.12 -6.37 -0.48
CA SER A 161 10.59 -7.48 -1.27
C SER A 161 11.02 -7.38 -2.74
N SER A 162 10.84 -8.45 -3.52
CA SER A 162 11.15 -8.43 -4.95
C SER A 162 10.30 -7.39 -5.68
N ALA A 163 10.93 -6.62 -6.58
CA ALA A 163 10.28 -5.68 -7.50
C ALA A 163 10.25 -6.19 -8.94
N TYR A 164 10.67 -7.45 -9.16
CA TYR A 164 10.81 -8.00 -10.51
C TYR A 164 9.45 -8.30 -11.14
N VAL A 165 9.26 -7.84 -12.37
CA VAL A 165 8.10 -8.12 -13.22
C VAL A 165 8.62 -8.67 -14.55
N PRO A 166 8.14 -9.85 -15.00
CA PRO A 166 8.55 -10.40 -16.29
C PRO A 166 8.05 -9.53 -17.45
N ALA A 167 8.84 -9.39 -18.51
CA ALA A 167 8.41 -8.67 -19.71
C ALA A 167 7.25 -9.38 -20.45
N ASP A 168 7.23 -10.71 -20.39
CA ASP A 168 6.17 -11.54 -20.96
C ASP A 168 5.04 -11.74 -19.94
N LYS A 169 3.85 -11.20 -20.26
CA LYS A 169 2.63 -11.30 -19.45
C LYS A 169 2.18 -12.75 -19.20
N ALA A 170 2.51 -13.69 -20.09
CA ALA A 170 2.18 -15.10 -19.90
C ALA A 170 3.00 -15.73 -18.76
N LYS A 171 4.17 -15.15 -18.44
CA LYS A 171 5.08 -15.61 -17.37
C LYS A 171 4.91 -14.85 -16.06
N ASP A 172 4.08 -13.81 -16.04
CA ASP A 172 3.77 -13.01 -14.86
C ASP A 172 2.75 -13.76 -13.98
N LYS A 173 3.26 -14.45 -12.95
CA LYS A 173 2.45 -15.24 -12.04
C LYS A 173 1.47 -14.36 -11.25
N GLN A 174 1.88 -13.15 -10.88
CA GLN A 174 1.03 -12.21 -10.13
C GLN A 174 -0.15 -11.75 -10.98
N LEU A 175 0.10 -11.38 -12.23
CA LEU A 175 -0.93 -10.97 -13.19
C LEU A 175 -1.91 -12.12 -13.48
N GLN A 176 -1.41 -13.32 -13.76
CA GLN A 176 -2.26 -14.49 -14.01
C GLN A 176 -3.11 -14.83 -12.78
N TYR A 177 -2.56 -14.72 -11.58
CA TYR A 177 -3.32 -14.91 -10.34
C TYR A 177 -4.43 -13.89 -10.22
N ALA A 178 -4.15 -12.60 -10.41
CA ALA A 178 -5.14 -11.53 -10.33
C ALA A 178 -6.31 -11.74 -11.30
N PHE A 179 -6.03 -12.16 -12.54
CA PHE A 179 -7.08 -12.52 -13.51
C PHE A 179 -7.95 -13.68 -13.03
N ASN A 180 -7.33 -14.73 -12.49
CA ASN A 180 -8.06 -15.89 -11.97
C ASN A 180 -8.91 -15.52 -10.74
N LEU A 181 -8.44 -14.60 -9.90
CA LEU A 181 -9.19 -14.08 -8.76
C LEU A 181 -10.41 -13.28 -9.22
N LEU A 182 -10.24 -12.37 -10.19
CA LEU A 182 -11.35 -11.59 -10.77
C LEU A 182 -12.41 -12.45 -11.47
N ARG A 183 -12.02 -13.60 -12.02
CA ARG A 183 -12.92 -14.57 -12.65
C ARG A 183 -13.56 -15.56 -11.68
N GLY A 184 -13.22 -15.49 -10.39
CA GLY A 184 -13.72 -16.44 -9.37
C GLY A 184 -13.16 -17.86 -9.49
N ILE A 185 -12.10 -18.07 -10.29
CA ILE A 185 -11.41 -19.36 -10.43
C ILE A 185 -10.56 -19.65 -9.19
N LYS A 186 -9.98 -18.59 -8.61
CA LYS A 186 -9.32 -18.64 -7.30
C LYS A 186 -10.14 -17.85 -6.29
N ILE A 187 -10.24 -18.38 -5.08
CA ILE A 187 -10.90 -17.72 -3.95
C ILE A 187 -9.81 -17.17 -3.03
N ASN A 188 -9.94 -15.91 -2.63
CA ASN A 188 -9.11 -15.35 -1.58
C ASN A 188 -9.46 -16.03 -0.24
N GLN A 189 -8.58 -16.90 0.26
CA GLN A 189 -8.86 -17.71 1.46
C GLN A 189 -9.06 -16.87 2.73
N ASN A 190 -8.61 -15.60 2.74
CA ASN A 190 -8.80 -14.70 3.88
C ASN A 190 -10.24 -14.18 4.02
N LYS A 191 -11.06 -14.25 2.98
CA LYS A 191 -12.47 -13.78 3.02
C LYS A 191 -13.42 -14.83 3.59
N THR A 192 -13.08 -16.11 3.50
CA THR A 192 -13.94 -17.23 3.91
C THR A 192 -14.04 -17.38 5.43
N THR A 193 -13.03 -16.94 6.18
CA THR A 193 -13.01 -17.07 7.65
C THR A 193 -13.89 -16.05 8.36
N GLU A 194 -14.03 -14.82 7.84
CA GLU A 194 -14.88 -13.79 8.47
C GLU A 194 -16.38 -14.03 8.23
N ASP A 195 -16.77 -14.51 7.05
CA ASP A 195 -18.17 -14.83 6.75
C ASP A 195 -18.63 -16.12 7.47
N ALA A 196 -17.74 -17.12 7.61
CA ALA A 196 -18.04 -18.33 8.36
C ALA A 196 -18.23 -18.09 9.88
N ASP A 197 -17.58 -17.07 10.44
CA ASP A 197 -17.71 -16.72 11.87
C ASP A 197 -18.97 -15.87 12.15
N LYS A 198 -19.42 -15.07 11.18
CA LYS A 198 -20.71 -14.36 11.25
C LYS A 198 -21.89 -15.32 11.16
N ASP A 199 -21.82 -16.32 10.29
CA ASP A 199 -22.88 -17.34 10.15
C ASP A 199 -22.99 -18.27 11.37
N LYS A 200 -21.90 -18.51 12.09
CA LYS A 200 -21.94 -19.24 13.37
C LYS A 200 -22.57 -18.44 14.50
N LYS A 201 -22.30 -17.12 14.57
CA LYS A 201 -22.92 -16.24 15.58
C LYS A 201 -24.40 -15.97 15.32
N ALA A 202 -24.82 -15.94 14.06
CA ALA A 202 -26.24 -15.77 13.70
C ALA A 202 -27.10 -17.02 13.98
N LYS A 203 -26.49 -18.21 14.06
CA LYS A 203 -27.18 -19.47 14.40
C LYS A 203 -27.12 -19.85 15.88
N ALA A 204 -26.46 -19.02 16.70
CA ALA A 204 -26.29 -19.24 18.13
C ALA A 204 -27.15 -18.31 19.00
N ASN A 205 -28.05 -17.51 18.39
CA ASN A 205 -29.05 -16.68 19.06
C ASN A 205 -30.46 -17.10 18.64
#